data_AF-A0A2D5ACB4-F1
#
_entry.id   AF-A0A2D5ACB4-F1
#
_cell.length_a   1.000
_cell.length_b   1.000
_cell.length_c   1.000
_cell.angle_alpha   90.00
_cell.angle_beta   90.00
_cell.angle_gamma   90.00
#
_symmetry.space_group_name_H-M   'P 1'
#
loop_
_entity.id
_entity.type
_entity.pdbx_description
1 polymer ?
#
loop_
_entity_poly.entity_id
_entity_poly.type
_entity_poly.pdbx_seq_one_letter_code
_entity_poly.pdbx_strand_id
1 'polypeptide(L)'
;MLLIILGFGLLIALHELGHFVAARWAGIRADGFAIGMGPVVASYRGGVGFRFGACDDVVKKRLGRFPIELSDEEMEKEGLGETQYSLRLLPVGGYVRMLGQEDGNPNAT
;
A
#
# COMPACT_ATOMS: atom_id res chain seq x y z
N MET A 1 -27.02 10.68 -1.97
CA MET A 1 -26.23 9.87 -1.01
C MET A 1 -25.14 9.05 -1.69
N LEU A 2 -25.45 8.13 -2.62
CA LEU A 2 -24.43 7.30 -3.30
C LEU A 2 -23.35 8.13 -4.04
N LEU A 3 -23.74 9.14 -4.82
CA LEU A 3 -22.80 10.02 -5.53
C LEU A 3 -21.88 10.82 -4.59
N ILE A 4 -22.37 11.18 -3.41
CA ILE A 4 -21.57 11.91 -2.41
C ILE A 4 -20.52 10.97 -1.81
N ILE A 5 -20.90 9.73 -1.49
CA ILE A 5 -19.99 8.71 -0.96
C ILE A 5 -18.89 8.41 -2.00
N LEU A 6 -19.27 8.22 -3.27
CA LEU A 6 -18.31 7.96 -4.34
C LEU A 6 -17.43 9.18 -4.62
N GLY A 7 -17.99 10.38 -4.66
CA GLY A 7 -17.25 11.62 -4.91
C GLY A 7 -16.25 11.94 -3.80
N PHE A 8 -16.67 11.82 -2.53
CA PHE A 8 -15.81 12.05 -1.38
C PHE A 8 -14.76 10.94 -1.23
N GLY A 9 -15.11 9.68 -1.51
CA GLY A 9 -14.16 8.58 -1.57
C GLY A 9 -13.08 8.78 -2.64
N LEU A 10 -13.47 9.28 -3.82
CA LEU A 10 -12.50 9.64 -4.88
C LEU A 10 -11.60 10.80 -4.46
N LEU A 11 -12.15 11.83 -3.81
CA LEU A 11 -11.36 12.96 -3.30
C LEU A 11 -10.29 12.50 -2.31
N ILE A 12 -10.65 11.61 -1.37
CA ILE A 12 -9.69 11.03 -0.42
C ILE A 12 -8.65 10.19 -1.17
N ALA A 13 -9.05 9.37 -2.14
CA ALA A 13 -8.10 8.59 -2.93
C ALA A 13 -7.08 9.50 -3.67
N LEU A 14 -7.51 10.66 -4.17
CA LEU A 14 -6.62 11.65 -4.76
C LEU A 14 -5.70 12.33 -3.73
N HIS A 15 -6.17 12.54 -2.49
CA HIS A 15 -5.34 13.04 -1.40
C HIS A 15 -4.21 12.05 -1.06
N GLU A 16 -4.55 10.77 -0.90
CA GLU A 16 -3.57 9.70 -0.66
C GLU A 16 -2.60 9.55 -1.84
N LEU A 17 -3.09 9.71 -3.08
CA LEU A 17 -2.23 9.74 -4.26
C LEU A 17 -1.22 10.89 -4.20
N GLY A 18 -1.62 12.04 -3.68
CA GLY A 18 -0.71 13.17 -3.42
C GLY A 18 0.46 12.79 -2.52
N HIS A 19 0.17 12.14 -1.38
CA HIS A 19 1.19 11.63 -0.46
C HIS A 19 2.09 10.58 -1.11
N PHE A 20 1.49 9.67 -1.89
CA PHE A 20 2.24 8.64 -2.62
C PHE A 20 3.23 9.26 -3.61
N VAL A 21 2.78 10.21 -4.42
CA VAL A 21 3.62 10.88 -5.42
C VAL A 21 4.69 11.74 -4.72
N ALA A 22 4.34 12.46 -3.66
CA ALA A 22 5.28 13.26 -2.89
C ALA A 22 6.39 12.39 -2.26
N ALA A 23 6.03 11.25 -1.68
CA ALA A 23 6.99 10.30 -1.11
C ALA A 23 7.95 9.77 -2.18
N ARG A 24 7.42 9.32 -3.32
CA ARG A 24 8.23 8.85 -4.44
C ARG A 24 9.18 9.93 -4.96
N TRP A 25 8.72 11.18 -5.01
CA TRP A 25 9.58 12.30 -5.43
C TRP A 25 10.66 12.61 -4.39
N ALA A 26 10.35 12.47 -3.10
CA ALA A 26 11.32 12.60 -2.02
C ALA A 26 12.31 11.41 -1.91
N GLY A 27 12.19 10.39 -2.77
CA GLY A 27 12.99 9.17 -2.69
C GLY A 27 12.60 8.24 -1.54
N ILE A 28 11.42 8.45 -0.95
CA ILE A 28 10.88 7.60 0.12
C ILE A 28 10.07 6.48 -0.54
N ARG A 29 10.44 5.23 -0.23
CA ARG A 29 9.73 4.06 -0.74
C ARG A 29 8.34 3.96 -0.12
N ALA A 30 7.33 3.98 -0.98
CA ALA A 30 5.96 3.65 -0.61
C ALA A 30 5.68 2.16 -0.84
N ASP A 31 5.69 1.37 0.24
CA ASP A 31 5.46 -0.08 0.21
C ASP A 31 4.00 -0.44 -0.14
N GLY A 32 3.05 0.42 0.22
CA GLY A 32 1.63 0.13 0.02
C GLY A 32 0.82 1.35 -0.37
N PHE A 33 -0.08 1.18 -1.32
CA PHE A 33 -1.11 2.15 -1.70
C PHE A 33 -2.47 1.46 -1.65
N ALA A 34 -3.35 1.91 -0.76
CA ALA A 34 -4.65 1.30 -0.55
C ALA A 34 -5.78 2.30 -0.81
N ILE A 35 -6.73 1.90 -1.66
CA ILE A 35 -8.00 2.60 -1.83
C ILE A 35 -9.05 1.90 -0.96
N GLY A 36 -9.67 2.66 -0.07
CA GLY A 36 -10.64 2.15 0.89
C GLY A 36 -10.02 1.56 2.16
N MET A 37 -10.89 0.93 2.96
CA MET A 37 -10.55 0.37 4.28
C MET A 37 -11.06 -1.06 4.46
N GLY A 38 -10.57 -1.73 5.50
CA GLY A 38 -10.95 -3.10 5.84
C GLY A 38 -10.19 -4.16 5.03
N PRO A 39 -10.75 -5.37 4.82
CA PRO A 39 -10.04 -6.46 4.16
C PRO A 39 -9.72 -6.13 2.70
N VAL A 40 -8.57 -6.63 2.23
CA VAL A 40 -8.14 -6.50 0.84
C VAL A 40 -9.01 -7.39 -0.04
N VAL A 41 -9.70 -6.77 -0.99
CA VAL A 41 -10.50 -7.48 -2.00
C VAL A 41 -9.59 -7.91 -3.13
N ALA A 42 -8.81 -6.98 -3.67
CA ALA A 42 -7.87 -7.22 -4.75
C ALA A 42 -6.58 -6.44 -4.51
N SER A 43 -5.45 -6.99 -4.94
CA SER A 43 -4.18 -6.28 -4.95
C SER A 43 -3.29 -6.67 -6.12
N TYR A 44 -2.32 -5.81 -6.40
CA TYR A 44 -1.30 -6.00 -7.41
C TYR A 44 0.05 -5.53 -6.87
N ARG A 45 1.09 -6.32 -7.12
CA ARG A 45 2.49 -5.94 -6.86
C ARG A 45 3.34 -6.45 -8.02
N GLY A 46 4.31 -5.65 -8.49
CA GLY A 46 5.30 -6.09 -9.48
C GLY A 46 6.00 -7.38 -9.00
N GLY A 47 6.30 -8.32 -9.90
CA GLY A 47 6.87 -9.62 -9.55
C GLY A 47 5.89 -10.65 -8.97
N VAL A 48 4.74 -10.21 -8.43
CA VAL A 48 3.70 -11.09 -7.90
C VAL A 48 2.52 -11.22 -8.87
N GLY A 49 2.09 -10.11 -9.48
CA GLY A 49 0.91 -10.03 -10.33
C GLY A 49 -0.36 -9.64 -9.57
N PHE A 50 -1.51 -9.83 -10.22
CA PHE A 50 -2.83 -9.53 -9.66
C PHE A 50 -3.34 -10.69 -8.79
N ARG A 51 -3.95 -10.37 -7.66
CA ARG A 51 -4.55 -11.37 -6.77
C ARG A 51 -5.79 -10.85 -6.05
N PHE A 52 -6.68 -11.77 -5.71
CA PHE A 52 -7.68 -11.55 -4.67
C PHE A 52 -7.04 -11.77 -3.29
N GLY A 53 -7.17 -10.80 -2.40
CA GLY A 53 -6.40 -10.73 -1.14
C GLY A 53 -5.06 -9.99 -1.28
N ALA A 54 -4.25 -9.98 -0.22
CA ALA A 54 -2.99 -9.25 -0.17
C ALA A 54 -1.83 -9.97 -0.89
N CYS A 55 -1.10 -9.27 -1.74
CA CYS A 55 0.13 -9.76 -2.36
C CYS A 55 1.26 -9.92 -1.32
N ASP A 56 1.28 -9.07 -0.30
CA ASP A 56 2.27 -9.09 0.79
C ASP A 56 2.29 -10.43 1.54
N ASP A 57 1.14 -11.08 1.70
CA ASP A 57 1.05 -12.41 2.34
C ASP A 57 1.81 -13.47 1.57
N VAL A 58 1.91 -13.33 0.24
CA VAL A 58 2.67 -14.26 -0.59
C VAL A 58 4.14 -13.94 -0.56
N VAL A 59 4.52 -12.66 -0.53
CA VAL A 59 5.92 -12.30 -0.31
C VAL A 59 6.38 -12.81 1.06
N LYS A 60 5.58 -12.63 2.11
CA LYS A 60 5.85 -13.18 3.45
C LYS A 60 5.96 -14.70 3.45
N LYS A 61 5.08 -15.41 2.73
CA LYS A 61 5.18 -16.88 2.62
C LYS A 61 6.42 -17.34 1.85
N ARG A 62 6.92 -16.55 0.90
CA ARG A 62 8.11 -16.86 0.10
C ARG A 62 9.42 -16.54 0.82
N LEU A 63 9.49 -15.38 1.49
CA LEU A 63 10.73 -14.83 2.05
C LEU A 63 10.76 -14.82 3.58
N GLY A 64 9.67 -15.19 4.24
CA GLY A 64 9.55 -15.21 5.71
C GLY A 64 9.38 -13.82 6.35
N ARG A 65 9.49 -12.74 5.58
CA ARG A 65 9.44 -11.34 6.05
C ARG A 65 8.44 -10.53 5.22
N PHE A 66 7.86 -9.48 5.79
CA PHE A 66 7.00 -8.59 5.04
C PHE A 66 7.80 -7.71 4.07
N PRO A 67 7.23 -7.29 2.92
CA PRO A 67 7.94 -6.46 1.95
C PRO A 67 8.49 -5.15 2.51
N ILE A 68 7.78 -4.53 3.45
CA ILE A 68 8.23 -3.30 4.11
C ILE A 68 9.56 -3.48 4.88
N GLU A 69 9.88 -4.69 5.32
CA GLU A 69 11.09 -5.02 6.08
C GLU A 69 12.30 -5.34 5.17
N LEU A 70 12.08 -5.51 3.87
CA LEU A 70 13.11 -5.85 2.89
C LEU A 70 13.81 -4.58 2.40
N SER A 71 15.12 -4.64 2.15
CA SER A 71 15.85 -3.55 1.50
C SER A 71 15.45 -3.42 0.02
N ASP A 72 15.76 -2.28 -0.60
CA ASP A 72 15.52 -2.08 -2.04
C ASP A 72 16.27 -3.11 -2.89
N GLU A 73 17.50 -3.45 -2.49
CA GLU A 73 18.32 -4.46 -3.15
C GLU A 73 17.73 -5.87 -3.04
N GLU A 74 17.17 -6.23 -1.88
CA GLU A 74 16.49 -7.51 -1.67
C GLU A 74 15.22 -7.61 -2.52
N MET A 75 14.44 -6.52 -2.60
CA MET A 75 13.24 -6.44 -3.42
C MET A 75 13.58 -6.60 -4.92
N GLU A 76 14.60 -5.91 -5.40
CA GLU A 76 15.04 -5.99 -6.80
C GLU A 76 15.56 -7.39 -7.15
N LYS A 77 16.37 -8.00 -6.28
CA LYS A 77 16.91 -9.35 -6.47
C LYS A 77 15.82 -10.41 -6.61
N GLU A 78 14.74 -10.25 -5.85
CA GLU A 78 13.55 -11.13 -5.92
C GLU A 78 12.58 -10.74 -7.05
N GLY A 79 12.90 -9.69 -7.82
CA GLY A 79 12.08 -9.18 -8.92
C GLY A 79 10.75 -8.58 -8.45
N LEU A 80 10.66 -8.12 -7.20
CA LEU A 80 9.46 -7.59 -6.59
C LEU A 80 9.33 -6.09 -6.81
N GLY A 81 8.11 -5.66 -7.13
CA GLY A 81 7.76 -4.24 -7.15
C GLY A 81 7.73 -3.67 -5.74
N GLU A 82 8.23 -2.45 -5.62
CA GLU A 82 8.24 -1.65 -4.38
C GLU A 82 6.84 -1.51 -3.75
N THR A 83 5.81 -1.22 -4.55
CA THR A 83 4.47 -0.87 -4.05
C THR A 83 3.45 -1.99 -4.28
N GLN A 84 2.71 -2.34 -3.23
CA GLN A 84 1.44 -3.05 -3.35
C GLN A 84 0.30 -2.05 -3.55
N TYR A 85 -0.37 -2.13 -4.69
CA TYR A 85 -1.63 -1.44 -4.95
C TYR A 85 -2.77 -2.33 -4.50
N SER A 86 -3.69 -1.83 -3.68
CA SER A 86 -4.81 -2.63 -3.16
C SER A 86 -6.14 -1.89 -3.15
N LEU A 87 -7.20 -2.63 -3.48
CA LEU A 87 -8.58 -2.21 -3.31
C LEU A 87 -9.17 -2.96 -2.11
N ARG A 88 -9.81 -2.21 -1.21
CA ARG A 88 -10.38 -2.76 0.02
C ARG A 88 -11.90 -2.66 0.01
N LEU A 89 -12.53 -3.47 0.86
CA LEU A 89 -13.98 -3.67 0.86
C LEU A 89 -14.78 -2.38 1.12
N LEU A 90 -14.33 -1.54 2.04
CA LEU A 90 -15.03 -0.30 2.37
C LEU A 90 -14.55 0.82 1.45
N PRO A 91 -15.43 1.48 0.69
CA PRO A 91 -15.06 2.51 -0.29
C PRO A 91 -14.75 3.87 0.36
N VAL A 92 -14.44 3.88 1.66
CA VAL A 92 -14.20 5.09 2.46
C VAL A 92 -12.76 5.07 2.91
N GLY A 93 -12.07 6.19 2.72
CA GLY A 93 -10.68 6.35 3.12
C GLY A 93 -9.69 5.70 2.14
N GLY A 94 -8.49 5.48 2.66
CA GLY A 94 -7.34 4.94 1.96
C GLY A 94 -6.11 5.20 2.82
N TYR A 95 -4.97 4.68 2.40
CA TYR A 95 -3.70 4.99 3.05
C TYR A 95 -2.52 4.68 2.16
N VAL A 96 -1.40 5.35 2.44
CA VAL A 96 -0.08 5.06 1.89
C VAL A 96 0.82 4.56 3.02
N ARG A 97 1.49 3.42 2.82
CA ARG A 97 2.53 2.95 3.76
C ARG A 97 3.89 3.33 3.21
N MET A 98 4.65 4.08 3.99
CA MET A 98 5.99 4.52 3.63
C MET A 98 7.04 3.84 4.51
N LEU A 99 8.20 3.53 3.93
CA LEU A 99 9.33 3.01 4.68
C LEU A 99 9.82 4.07 5.68
N GLY A 100 10.00 3.69 6.95
CA GLY A 100 10.46 4.60 8.01
C GLY A 100 9.36 5.45 8.64
N GLN A 101 8.10 5.32 8.19
CA GLN A 101 6.97 5.95 8.84
C GLN A 101 6.44 5.02 9.95
N GLU A 102 6.63 5.40 11.22
CA GLU A 102 6.13 4.68 12.40
C GLU A 102 4.63 4.95 12.64
N ASP A 103 3.77 4.64 11.67
CA ASP A 103 2.32 4.71 11.87
C ASP A 103 1.84 3.50 12.70
N GLY A 104 2.22 3.46 13.98
CA GLY A 104 1.87 2.35 14.86
C GLY A 104 2.43 2.34 16.29
N ASN A 105 3.18 3.36 16.73
CA ASN A 105 3.62 3.43 18.12
C ASN A 105 2.83 4.50 18.91
N PRO A 106 1.81 4.13 19.73
CA PRO A 106 1.15 5.07 20.64
C PRO A 106 2.08 5.62 21.74
N ASN A 107 3.35 5.16 21.79
CA ASN A 107 4.41 5.68 22.66
C ASN A 107 5.54 6.39 21.90
N ALA A 108 5.35 6.77 20.62
CA ALA A 108 6.21 7.77 20.00
C ALA A 108 5.82 9.13 20.59
N THR A 109 6.65 9.62 21.51
CA THR A 109 6.51 10.89 22.24
C THR A 109 6.61 12.11 21.32
#